data_AF-A0A323UQW8-F1
#
_entry.id   AF-A0A323UQW8-F1
#
_cell.length_a   1.000
_cell.length_b   1.000
_cell.length_c   1.000
_cell.angle_alpha   90.00
_cell.angle_beta   90.00
_cell.angle_gamma   90.00
#
_symmetry.space_group_name_H-M   'P 1'
#
loop_
_entity.id
_entity.type
_entity.pdbx_description
1 polymer ?
#
loop_
_entity_poly.entity_id
_entity_poly.type
_entity_poly.pdbx_seq_one_letter_code
_entity_poly.pdbx_strand_id
1 'polypeptide(L)' 'ALVLRLDALQNMRTQEANRLEVARAAVQAGISAHLQWLDDEIARLIKAIRQHIDDDPSLRDKRRLLESIPGIGERTIA' A
#
# COMPACT_ATOMS: atom_id res chain seq x y z
N ALA A 1 -12.18 -1.59 9.96
CA ALA A 1 -11.46 -2.79 9.49
C ALA A 1 -10.58 -2.48 8.26
N LEU A 2 -11.13 -1.93 7.16
CA LEU A 2 -10.38 -1.71 5.91
C LEU A 2 -9.17 -0.77 6.03
N VAL A 3 -9.30 0.35 6.75
CA VAL A 3 -8.20 1.31 6.96
C VAL A 3 -7.02 0.68 7.72
N LEU A 4 -7.30 -0.09 8.78
CA LEU A 4 -6.25 -0.82 9.52
C LEU A 4 -5.57 -1.88 8.66
N ARG A 5 -6.32 -2.53 7.77
CA ARG A 5 -5.75 -3.49 6.81
C ARG A 5 -4.85 -2.80 5.79
N LEU A 6 -5.23 -1.62 5.29
CA LEU A 6 -4.42 -0.82 4.38
C LEU A 6 -3.08 -0.43 5.04
N ASP A 7 -3.11 0.05 6.28
CA ASP A 7 -1.91 0.38 7.05
C ASP A 7 -0.99 -0.83 7.23
N ALA A 8 -1.56 -1.99 7.58
CA ALA A 8 -0.79 -3.22 7.71
C ALA A 8 -0.11 -3.64 6.40
N LEU A 9 -0.79 -3.52 5.25
CA LEU A 9 -0.22 -3.85 3.94
C LEU A 9 0.87 -2.88 3.52
N GLN A 10 0.72 -1.59 3.82
CA GLN A 10 1.76 -0.59 3.59
C GLN A 10 3.02 -0.89 4.41
N ASN A 11 2.85 -1.27 5.67
CA ASN A 11 3.96 -1.69 6.52
C ASN A 11 4.68 -2.94 5.97
N MET A 12 3.92 -3.95 5.51
CA MET A 12 4.50 -5.15 4.87
C MET A 12 5.27 -4.80 3.59
N ARG A 13 4.72 -3.90 2.76
CA ARG A 13 5.37 -3.44 1.53
C ARG A 13 6.69 -2.76 1.82
N THR A 14 6.74 -1.85 2.80
CA THR A 14 7.97 -1.19 3.23
C THR A 14 9.01 -2.20 3.69
N GLN A 15 8.61 -3.20 4.47
CA GLN A 15 9.52 -4.25 4.93
C GLN A 15 10.11 -5.06 3.77
N GLU A 16 9.30 -5.45 2.79
CA GLU A 16 9.77 -6.23 1.63
C GLU A 16 10.62 -5.39 0.67
N ALA A 17 10.34 -4.09 0.54
CA ALA A 17 11.19 -3.17 -0.23
C ALA A 17 12.58 -3.07 0.40
N ASN A 18 12.65 -2.82 1.71
CA ASN A 18 13.93 -2.78 2.44
C ASN A 18 14.68 -4.13 2.36
N ARG A 19 13.94 -5.24 2.41
CA ARG A 19 14.51 -6.58 2.28
C ARG A 19 15.10 -6.82 0.89
N LEU A 20 14.51 -6.26 -0.17
CA LEU A 20 14.99 -6.39 -1.54
C LEU A 20 16.38 -5.77 -1.71
N GLU A 21 16.65 -4.63 -1.06
CA GLU A 21 17.93 -3.91 -1.16
C GLU A 21 19.13 -4.75 -0.72
N VAL A 22 18.94 -5.62 0.26
CA VAL A 22 20.00 -6.48 0.83
C VAL A 22 19.85 -7.96 0.44
N ALA A 23 18.87 -8.29 -0.40
CA ALA A 23 18.57 -9.66 -0.78
C ALA A 23 19.58 -10.23 -1.77
N ARG A 24 19.95 -11.51 -1.56
CA ARG A 24 20.70 -12.29 -2.55
C ARG A 24 19.86 -12.52 -3.80
N ALA A 25 20.51 -12.55 -4.97
CA ALA A 25 19.84 -12.72 -6.27
C ALA A 25 18.82 -13.88 -6.31
N ALA A 26 19.12 -15.00 -5.66
CA ALA A 26 18.26 -16.18 -5.62
C ALA A 26 16.85 -15.92 -5.02
N VAL A 27 16.68 -14.90 -4.17
CA VAL A 27 15.38 -14.60 -3.54
C VAL A 27 14.75 -13.29 -4.03
N GLN A 28 15.48 -12.47 -4.79
CA GLN A 28 14.99 -11.19 -5.28
C GLN A 28 13.72 -11.32 -6.11
N ALA A 29 13.64 -12.32 -7.01
CA ALA A 29 12.46 -12.54 -7.83
C ALA A 29 11.18 -12.80 -7.01
N GLY A 30 11.30 -13.55 -5.91
CA GLY A 30 10.19 -13.80 -4.99
C GLY A 30 9.75 -12.55 -4.24
N ILE A 31 10.71 -11.75 -3.76
CA ILE A 31 10.44 -10.48 -3.07
C ILE A 31 9.77 -9.48 -4.02
N SER A 32 10.25 -9.35 -5.27
CA SER A 32 9.64 -8.48 -6.27
C SER A 32 8.21 -8.93 -6.63
N ALA A 33 7.95 -10.23 -6.74
CA ALA A 33 6.60 -10.74 -6.98
C ALA A 33 5.66 -10.43 -5.80
N HIS A 34 6.16 -10.53 -4.56
CA HIS A 34 5.38 -10.19 -3.38
C HIS A 34 5.10 -8.69 -3.27
N LEU A 35 6.07 -7.84 -3.61
CA LEU A 35 5.87 -6.40 -3.72
C LEU A 35 4.78 -6.03 -4.73
N GLN A 36 4.79 -6.66 -5.91
CA GLN A 36 3.73 -6.44 -6.91
C GLN A 36 2.35 -6.84 -6.36
N TRP A 37 2.26 -7.99 -5.69
CA TRP A 37 1.00 -8.42 -5.08
C TRP A 37 0.52 -7.44 -3.99
N LEU A 38 1.43 -6.92 -3.16
CA LEU A 38 1.12 -5.93 -2.13
C LEU A 38 0.62 -4.64 -2.75
N ASP A 39 1.26 -4.17 -3.83
CA ASP A 39 0.84 -2.97 -4.56
C ASP A 39 -0.58 -3.11 -5.13
N ASP A 40 -0.87 -4.25 -5.76
CA ASP A 40 -2.19 -4.51 -6.32
C ASP A 40 -3.27 -4.59 -5.23
N GLU A 41 -2.97 -5.22 -4.09
CA GLU A 41 -3.90 -5.33 -2.95
C GLU A 41 -4.13 -3.98 -2.28
N ILE A 42 -3.09 -3.16 -2.08
CA ILE A 42 -3.18 -1.79 -1.59
C ILE A 42 -4.09 -0.96 -2.49
N ALA A 43 -3.90 -1.04 -3.82
CA ALA A 43 -4.73 -0.32 -4.78
C ALA A 43 -6.21 -0.76 -4.71
N ARG A 44 -6.47 -2.07 -4.62
CA ARG A 44 -7.82 -2.62 -4.43
C ARG A 44 -8.47 -2.08 -3.15
N LEU A 45 -7.74 -2.07 -2.03
CA LEU A 45 -8.26 -1.59 -0.75
C LEU A 45 -8.55 -0.09 -0.76
N ILE A 46 -7.66 0.72 -1.35
CA ILE A 46 -7.89 2.17 -1.48
C ILE A 46 -9.19 2.42 -2.26
N LYS A 47 -9.43 1.69 -3.36
CA LYS A 47 -10.67 1.80 -4.13
C LYS A 47 -11.90 1.40 -3.29
N ALA A 48 -11.84 0.28 -2.57
CA ALA A 48 -12.94 -0.19 -1.73
C ALA A 48 -13.26 0.80 -0.59
N ILE A 49 -12.24 1.38 0.04
CA ILE A 49 -12.42 2.37 1.10
C ILE A 49 -13.05 3.65 0.53
N ARG A 50 -12.59 4.14 -0.64
CA ARG A 50 -13.17 5.31 -1.30
C ARG A 50 -14.65 5.09 -1.62
N GLN A 51 -15.00 3.95 -2.22
CA GLN A 51 -16.38 3.57 -2.50
C GLN A 51 -17.25 3.62 -1.22
N HIS A 52 -16.78 3.02 -0.12
CA HIS A 52 -17.50 3.03 1.15
C HIS A 52 -17.67 4.43 1.79
N ILE A 53 -16.76 5.37 1.52
CA ILE A 53 -16.85 6.74 2.04
C ILE A 53 -17.68 7.64 1.13
N ASP A 54 -17.71 7.36 -0.17
CA ASP A 54 -18.60 8.04 -1.12
C ASP A 54 -20.08 7.69 -0.88
N ASP A 55 -20.35 6.46 -0.43
CA ASP A 55 -21.70 5.98 -0.11
C ASP A 55 -22.25 6.54 1.24
N ASP A 56 -21.43 7.21 2.06
CA ASP A 56 -21.82 7.83 3.34
C ASP A 56 -21.31 9.28 3.47
N PRO A 57 -22.15 10.30 3.19
CA PRO A 57 -21.79 11.71 3.25
C PRO A 57 -21.30 12.19 4.63
N SER A 58 -21.60 11.47 5.71
CA SER A 58 -21.16 11.80 7.07
C SER A 58 -19.67 11.52 7.32
N LEU A 59 -19.00 10.78 6.41
CA LEU A 59 -17.61 10.35 6.55
C LEU A 59 -16.61 11.23 5.78
N ARG A 60 -17.00 12.43 5.32
CA ARG A 60 -16.13 13.37 4.60
C ARG A 60 -14.82 13.67 5.34
N ASP A 61 -14.81 13.68 6.67
CA ASP A 61 -13.57 13.90 7.44
C ASP A 61 -12.58 12.73 7.33
N LYS A 62 -13.04 11.49 7.11
CA LYS A 62 -12.18 10.32 6.85
C LYS A 62 -11.59 10.33 5.45
N ARG A 63 -12.21 11.04 4.50
CA ARG A 63 -11.69 11.22 3.12
C ARG A 63 -10.34 11.93 3.12
N ARG A 64 -10.18 12.97 3.94
CA ARG A 64 -8.95 13.75 4.05
C ARG A 64 -7.76 12.91 4.55
N LEU A 65 -8.03 11.90 5.38
CA LEU A 65 -7.04 10.94 5.91
C LEU A 65 -6.58 9.91 4.85
N LEU A 66 -7.40 9.67 3.83
CA LEU A 66 -7.03 8.82 2.68
C LEU A 66 -6.32 9.61 1.58
N GLU A 67 -6.63 10.90 1.45
CA GLU A 67 -5.90 11.83 0.59
C GLU A 67 -4.48 12.10 1.09
N SER A 68 -4.24 11.96 2.41
CA SER A 68 -2.89 12.05 2.99
C SER A 68 -2.07 10.77 2.87
N ILE A 69 -2.64 9.68 2.32
CA ILE A 69 -1.85 8.49 1.98
C ILE A 69 -1.08 8.83 0.71
N PRO A 70 0.24 9.09 0.81
CA PRO A 70 1.02 9.49 -0.34
C PRO A 70 1.00 8.34 -1.35
N GLY A 71 0.66 8.67 -2.59
CA GLY A 71 0.85 7.76 -3.71
C GLY A 71 2.32 7.36 -3.75
N ILE A 72 2.56 6.06 -3.79
CA ILE A 72 3.90 5.49 -3.96
C ILE A 72 4.37 5.86 -5.36
N GLY A 73 5.05 6.98 -5.44
CA GLY A 73 5.76 7.47 -6.61
C GLY A 73 7.11 7.97 -6.15
N GLU A 74 8.14 7.56 -6.89
CA GLU A 74 9.56 7.89 -6.75
C GLU A 74 10.33 6.93 -5.82
N ARG A 75 10.92 5.86 -6.36
CA ARG A 75 12.24 5.88 -7.03
C ARG A 75 13.25 6.75 -6.26
N THR A 76 13.77 6.22 -5.17
CA THR A 76 15.11 6.60 -4.73
C THR A 76 15.93 5.32 -4.61
N ILE A 77 16.43 4.88 -5.76
CA ILE A 77 17.71 4.17 -5.79
C ILE A 77 18.74 5.29 -5.67
N ALA A 78 19.42 5.35 -4.53
CA ALA A 78 20.67 6.09 -4.35
C ALA A 78 21.70 5.12 -3.76
#